data_AF-A0A6A8M5M8-F1
#
_entry.id   AF-A0A6A8M5M8-F1
#
_cell.length_a   1.000
_cell.length_b   1.000
_cell.length_c   1.000
_cell.angle_alpha   90.00
_cell.angle_beta   90.00
_cell.angle_gamma   90.00
#
_symmetry.space_group_name_H-M   'P 1'
#
loop_
_entity.id
_entity.type
_entity.pdbx_description
1 polymer ?
#
loop_
_entity_poly.entity_id
_entity_poly.type
_entity_poly.pdbx_seq_one_letter_code
_entity_poly.pdbx_strand_id
1 'polypeptide(L)'
;EEAWQHWASVWGVEYEWLKGRFDDTEYADGKPMYTNGITVSRWVDGVLEEDENISQRTALKAMFYWGHAVNSQTRGVEMQKAMQKLEMMVIVDPYPTVAAVMHDRTDGVYLLPAATQFETTGSVTSTNRSIQWRDQVIEPLFESKPDHEIMTLFANKLGFGNEFVKNYAMEGNRPVIEDELREINRGMWTVGYTGQSPERLKEHQQNWHTFSFENLRAQGGPSDGDYYGLPWPCWGTPEFRHPGSPNLYDTSVPVMEGGMGFRARFGIERNGVNLLAEGSAPVGGDIDDGYPEFNDQLLKDLGWWDDLTAEEKEAAEGKNWKTDFSGGIQRVAIEHGCAPYGNAKARAVVWTFPDEVPKHREPLYTTRRDLVERYPTWDDFDSIMRLPTLYKTIQDRD
;
A
#
# COMPACT_ATOMS: atom_id res chain seq x y z
N GLU A 1 0.32 12.86 -13.26
CA GLU A 1 0.72 11.44 -13.12
C GLU A 1 -0.55 10.59 -13.14
N GLU A 2 -0.54 9.47 -13.86
CA GLU A 2 -1.73 8.61 -14.07
C GLU A 2 -2.27 8.02 -12.76
N ALA A 3 -1.39 7.68 -11.80
CA ALA A 3 -1.80 7.14 -10.51
C ALA A 3 -2.69 8.11 -9.72
N TRP A 4 -2.39 9.41 -9.75
CA TRP A 4 -3.23 10.41 -9.08
C TRP A 4 -4.57 10.60 -9.77
N GLN A 5 -4.62 10.49 -11.10
CA GLN A 5 -5.89 10.56 -11.84
C GLN A 5 -6.76 9.33 -11.55
N HIS A 6 -6.15 8.14 -11.46
CA HIS A 6 -6.82 6.91 -11.05
C HIS A 6 -7.47 7.07 -9.68
N TRP A 7 -6.71 7.51 -8.67
CA TRP A 7 -7.24 7.70 -7.32
C TRP A 7 -8.24 8.84 -7.20
N ALA A 8 -8.04 9.95 -7.90
CA ALA A 8 -9.04 11.00 -8.01
C ALA A 8 -10.37 10.45 -8.55
N SER A 9 -10.33 9.55 -9.53
CA SER A 9 -11.52 8.88 -10.06
C SER A 9 -12.16 7.91 -9.05
N VAL A 10 -11.34 7.15 -8.29
CA VAL A 10 -11.81 6.24 -7.23
C VAL A 10 -12.54 7.01 -6.14
N TRP A 11 -11.91 8.07 -5.61
CA TRP A 11 -12.47 8.94 -4.59
C TRP A 11 -13.61 9.84 -5.13
N GLY A 12 -13.71 9.96 -6.45
CA GLY A 12 -14.65 10.87 -7.10
C GLY A 12 -14.32 12.34 -6.86
N VAL A 13 -13.06 12.69 -6.62
CA VAL A 13 -12.63 14.10 -6.44
C VAL A 13 -12.04 14.64 -7.72
N GLU A 14 -12.20 15.94 -7.97
CA GLU A 14 -11.59 16.58 -9.14
C GLU A 14 -10.06 16.58 -9.01
N TYR A 15 -9.37 16.13 -10.05
CA TYR A 15 -7.90 16.06 -10.05
C TYR A 15 -7.26 17.43 -9.80
N GLU A 16 -7.81 18.50 -10.40
CA GLU A 16 -7.30 19.86 -10.18
C GLU A 16 -7.56 20.38 -8.76
N TRP A 17 -8.67 19.97 -8.13
CA TRP A 17 -8.91 20.28 -6.72
C TRP A 17 -7.86 19.60 -5.83
N LEU A 18 -7.59 18.31 -6.07
CA LEU A 18 -6.61 17.54 -5.32
C LEU A 18 -5.21 18.13 -5.46
N LYS A 19 -4.80 18.47 -6.70
CA LYS A 19 -3.53 19.13 -6.99
C LYS A 19 -3.40 20.46 -6.25
N GLY A 20 -4.49 21.24 -6.16
CA GLY A 20 -4.54 22.50 -5.41
C GLY A 20 -4.38 22.35 -3.88
N ARG A 21 -4.35 21.13 -3.34
CA ARG A 21 -4.04 20.86 -1.93
C ARG A 21 -2.54 20.75 -1.63
N PHE A 22 -1.71 20.68 -2.66
CA PHE A 22 -0.26 20.59 -2.53
C PHE A 22 0.40 21.93 -2.81
N ASP A 23 1.58 22.13 -2.23
CA ASP A 23 2.48 23.20 -2.64
C ASP A 23 2.96 22.94 -4.07
N ASP A 24 2.84 23.93 -4.96
CA ASP A 24 3.20 23.82 -6.38
C ASP A 24 4.65 24.23 -6.67
N THR A 25 5.39 24.64 -5.62
CA THR A 25 6.82 24.93 -5.70
C THR A 25 7.59 23.67 -6.07
N GLU A 26 8.52 23.78 -7.01
CA GLU A 26 9.43 22.69 -7.38
C GLU A 26 10.70 22.77 -6.50
N TYR A 27 10.99 21.66 -5.81
CA TYR A 27 12.17 21.50 -4.95
C TYR A 27 13.17 20.50 -5.58
N ALA A 28 14.26 20.18 -4.89
CA ALA A 28 15.29 19.27 -5.38
C ALA A 28 14.73 17.88 -5.76
N ASP A 29 13.78 17.36 -4.99
CA ASP A 29 13.11 16.08 -5.27
C ASP A 29 12.01 16.19 -6.35
N GLY A 30 11.61 17.41 -6.71
CA GLY A 30 10.48 17.71 -7.60
C GLY A 30 9.30 18.36 -6.87
N LYS A 31 8.10 18.28 -7.47
CA LYS A 31 6.89 18.86 -6.89
C LYS A 31 6.34 17.99 -5.75
N PRO A 32 5.94 18.57 -4.60
CA PRO A 32 5.46 17.84 -3.41
C PRO A 32 4.38 16.78 -3.67
N MET A 33 3.47 17.01 -4.61
CA MET A 33 2.44 16.03 -4.99
C MET A 33 3.02 14.72 -5.57
N TYR A 34 4.16 14.77 -6.24
CA TYR A 34 4.77 13.63 -6.95
C TYR A 34 6.05 13.12 -6.27
N THR A 35 6.32 13.56 -5.04
CA THR A 35 7.55 13.24 -4.32
C THR A 35 7.24 12.58 -2.99
N ASN A 36 8.11 11.66 -2.60
CA ASN A 36 7.98 10.98 -1.32
C ASN A 36 8.11 11.97 -0.16
N GLY A 37 7.39 11.69 0.93
CA GLY A 37 7.50 12.44 2.18
C GLY A 37 8.66 11.98 3.05
N ILE A 38 8.96 12.76 4.08
CA ILE A 38 9.91 12.39 5.13
C ILE A 38 9.42 11.13 5.84
N THR A 39 10.27 10.11 5.92
CA THR A 39 9.92 8.81 6.52
C THR A 39 9.86 8.88 8.05
N VAL A 40 9.09 7.96 8.67
CA VAL A 40 8.99 7.81 10.13
C VAL A 40 10.36 7.69 10.81
N SER A 41 11.36 7.02 10.23
CA SER A 41 12.70 6.91 10.85
C SER A 41 13.52 8.21 10.84
N ARG A 42 13.07 9.22 10.08
CA ARG A 42 13.81 10.47 9.80
C ARG A 42 13.01 11.72 10.18
N TRP A 43 11.85 11.58 10.83
CA TRP A 43 11.02 12.75 11.21
C TRP A 43 11.79 13.73 12.11
N VAL A 44 12.66 13.21 12.99
CA VAL A 44 13.52 14.01 13.88
C VAL A 44 14.39 14.96 13.07
N ASP A 45 14.99 14.45 12.00
CA ASP A 45 15.83 15.23 11.10
C ASP A 45 14.98 16.25 10.33
N GLY A 46 13.76 15.86 9.92
CA GLY A 46 12.77 16.77 9.33
C GLY A 46 12.37 17.97 10.18
N VAL A 47 12.58 17.91 11.50
CA VAL A 47 12.34 19.03 12.42
C VAL A 47 13.65 19.81 12.68
N LEU A 48 14.75 19.09 12.86
CA LEU A 48 16.01 19.68 13.32
C LEU A 48 16.82 20.32 12.20
N GLU A 49 16.71 19.83 10.97
CA GLU A 49 17.41 20.35 9.79
C GLU A 49 16.99 21.79 9.46
N GLU A 50 17.89 22.51 8.78
CA GLU A 50 17.64 23.89 8.33
C GLU A 50 16.76 23.91 7.08
N ASP A 51 15.92 24.94 6.95
CA ASP A 51 14.91 25.02 5.89
C ASP A 51 15.54 24.97 4.48
N GLU A 52 16.73 25.53 4.31
CA GLU A 52 17.46 25.55 3.02
C GLU A 52 17.96 24.16 2.56
N ASN A 53 18.05 23.20 3.48
CA ASN A 53 18.57 21.86 3.20
C ASN A 53 17.45 20.83 2.97
N ILE A 54 16.18 21.20 3.19
CA ILE A 54 15.04 20.27 3.06
C ILE A 54 14.36 20.51 1.71
N SER A 55 14.01 19.44 1.01
CA SER A 55 13.26 19.52 -0.26
C SER A 55 11.75 19.74 -0.04
N GLN A 56 11.41 20.73 0.79
CA GLN A 56 10.07 21.28 0.97
C GLN A 56 10.18 22.68 1.58
N ARG A 57 9.06 23.40 1.69
CA ARG A 57 9.04 24.82 2.10
C ARG A 57 9.78 25.15 3.39
N THR A 58 9.71 24.27 4.38
CA THR A 58 10.25 24.49 5.73
C THR A 58 10.35 23.16 6.48
N ALA A 59 11.18 23.11 7.51
CA ALA A 59 11.22 22.05 8.50
C ALA A 59 9.84 21.83 9.14
N LEU A 60 9.58 20.59 9.56
CA LEU A 60 8.31 20.19 10.16
C LEU A 60 8.00 21.04 11.39
N LYS A 61 6.84 21.71 11.37
CA LYS A 61 6.36 22.57 12.48
C LYS A 61 5.32 21.88 13.36
N ALA A 62 4.52 20.99 12.80
CA ALA A 62 3.50 20.25 13.53
C ALA A 62 3.65 18.76 13.26
N MET A 63 3.36 17.92 14.25
CA MET A 63 3.36 16.48 14.06
C MET A 63 2.22 15.76 14.77
N PHE A 64 1.59 14.85 14.04
CA PHE A 64 0.58 13.93 14.53
C PHE A 64 1.25 12.59 14.84
N TYR A 65 1.22 12.17 16.10
CA TYR A 65 1.65 10.87 16.59
C TYR A 65 0.42 9.99 16.74
N TRP A 66 0.05 9.29 15.67
CA TRP A 66 -1.17 8.49 15.62
C TRP A 66 -0.84 7.00 15.76
N GLY A 67 -1.19 6.39 16.89
CA GLY A 67 -0.87 5.00 17.20
C GLY A 67 0.63 4.69 17.17
N HIS A 68 1.48 5.67 17.52
CA HIS A 68 2.93 5.57 17.35
C HIS A 68 3.70 5.58 18.67
N ALA A 69 4.46 4.52 18.91
CA ALA A 69 5.41 4.43 20.01
C ALA A 69 6.76 5.05 19.61
N VAL A 70 7.00 6.32 19.94
CA VAL A 70 8.25 7.04 19.61
C VAL A 70 9.51 6.36 20.15
N ASN A 71 9.41 5.67 21.27
CA ASN A 71 10.49 4.90 21.89
C ASN A 71 10.84 3.59 21.16
N SER A 72 10.15 3.27 20.06
CA SER A 72 10.56 2.18 19.16
C SER A 72 11.77 2.57 18.30
N GLN A 73 12.09 3.86 18.21
CA GLN A 73 13.24 4.38 17.50
C GLN A 73 14.39 4.69 18.47
N THR A 74 15.62 4.53 17.98
CA THR A 74 16.83 5.03 18.64
C THR A 74 16.96 6.54 18.42
N ARG A 75 17.72 7.27 19.27
CA ARG A 75 17.91 8.75 19.26
C ARG A 75 16.95 9.56 20.15
N GLY A 76 16.64 9.05 21.35
CA GLY A 76 15.71 9.71 22.28
C GLY A 76 16.10 11.15 22.68
N VAL A 77 17.40 11.46 22.76
CA VAL A 77 17.86 12.82 23.08
C VAL A 77 17.56 13.78 21.92
N GLU A 78 17.81 13.36 20.68
CA GLU A 78 17.47 14.14 19.49
C GLU A 78 15.95 14.25 19.30
N MET A 79 15.20 13.19 19.60
CA MET A 79 13.73 13.22 19.58
C MET A 79 13.18 14.25 20.56
N GLN A 80 13.67 14.28 21.80
CA GLN A 80 13.26 15.27 22.78
C GLN A 80 13.52 16.70 22.27
N LYS A 81 14.70 16.96 21.70
CA LYS A 81 15.03 18.26 21.08
C LYS A 81 14.10 18.60 19.92
N ALA A 82 13.80 17.64 19.05
CA ALA A 82 12.87 17.84 17.94
C ALA A 82 11.45 18.16 18.45
N MET A 83 10.96 17.42 19.44
CA MET A 83 9.66 17.69 20.07
C MET A 83 9.58 19.08 20.71
N GLN A 84 10.68 19.56 21.30
CA GLN A 84 10.77 20.92 21.83
C GLN A 84 10.70 21.98 20.72
N LYS A 85 11.27 21.72 19.54
CA LYS A 85 11.27 22.63 18.38
C LYS A 85 9.94 22.65 17.60
N LEU A 86 9.13 21.59 17.67
CA LEU A 86 7.78 21.59 17.08
C LEU A 86 6.92 22.72 17.67
N GLU A 87 6.04 23.29 16.87
CA GLU A 87 5.05 24.27 17.31
C GLU A 87 3.81 23.56 17.87
N MET A 88 3.48 22.39 17.33
CA MET A 88 2.30 21.61 17.71
C MET A 88 2.57 20.10 17.68
N MET A 89 2.09 19.40 18.70
CA MET A 89 2.07 17.95 18.78
C MET A 89 0.65 17.48 19.05
N VAL A 90 0.16 16.56 18.23
CA VAL A 90 -1.13 15.90 18.45
C VAL A 90 -0.86 14.42 18.63
N ILE A 91 -1.20 13.86 19.77
CA ILE A 91 -1.02 12.44 20.08
C ILE A 91 -2.40 11.80 20.08
N VAL A 92 -2.59 10.82 19.21
CA VAL A 92 -3.84 10.09 19.04
C VAL A 92 -3.57 8.63 19.38
N ASP A 93 -4.05 8.18 20.54
CA ASP A 93 -3.75 6.86 21.08
C ASP A 93 -4.79 6.48 22.15
N PRO A 94 -5.12 5.19 22.34
CA PRO A 94 -5.91 4.74 23.49
C PRO A 94 -5.23 4.98 24.84
N TYR A 95 -3.89 5.14 24.87
CA TYR A 95 -3.15 5.36 26.11
C TYR A 95 -2.14 6.52 25.98
N PRO A 96 -1.84 7.25 27.08
CA PRO A 96 -0.74 8.21 27.07
C PRO A 96 0.60 7.50 26.77
N THR A 97 1.17 7.78 25.60
CA THR A 97 2.46 7.19 25.17
C THR A 97 3.66 8.02 25.64
N VAL A 98 4.88 7.53 25.39
CA VAL A 98 6.12 8.28 25.68
C VAL A 98 6.14 9.66 24.98
N ALA A 99 5.49 9.79 23.82
CA ALA A 99 5.37 11.05 23.10
C ALA A 99 4.58 12.12 23.88
N ALA A 100 3.75 11.72 24.85
CA ALA A 100 2.98 12.64 25.68
C ALA A 100 3.79 13.26 26.84
N VAL A 101 5.01 12.77 27.10
CA VAL A 101 5.81 13.19 28.27
C VAL A 101 7.27 13.57 27.94
N MET A 102 7.86 13.05 26.87
CA MET A 102 9.29 13.23 26.56
C MET A 102 9.69 14.68 26.22
N HIS A 103 8.74 15.54 25.86
CA HIS A 103 9.00 16.82 25.19
C HIS A 103 9.26 18.02 26.13
N ASP A 104 9.00 17.91 27.44
CA ASP A 104 9.13 19.00 28.44
C ASP A 104 8.37 20.31 28.08
N ARG A 105 7.29 20.19 27.31
CA ARG A 105 6.46 21.32 26.88
C ARG A 105 5.30 21.52 27.83
N THR A 106 4.91 22.76 28.02
CA THR A 106 3.72 23.13 28.82
C THR A 106 2.52 23.51 27.95
N ASP A 107 2.71 23.68 26.64
CA ASP A 107 1.65 24.09 25.69
C ASP A 107 1.91 23.50 24.29
N GLY A 108 0.91 23.56 23.42
CA GLY A 108 0.95 23.07 22.04
C GLY A 108 0.98 21.54 21.95
N VAL A 109 0.53 20.84 22.98
CA VAL A 109 0.44 19.37 23.02
C VAL A 109 -1.00 18.97 23.28
N TYR A 110 -1.58 18.22 22.34
CA TYR A 110 -2.95 17.76 22.38
C TYR A 110 -2.98 16.24 22.48
N LEU A 111 -3.78 15.72 23.42
CA LEU A 111 -4.04 14.29 23.58
C LEU A 111 -5.47 14.02 23.13
N LEU A 112 -5.64 13.19 22.11
CA LEU A 112 -6.94 12.78 21.61
C LEU A 112 -7.17 11.30 21.95
N PRO A 113 -8.20 10.97 22.76
CA PRO A 113 -8.46 9.59 23.15
C PRO A 113 -9.01 8.81 21.96
N ALA A 114 -8.20 7.86 21.46
CA ALA A 114 -8.60 6.94 20.41
C ALA A 114 -9.17 5.65 21.00
N ALA A 115 -10.06 4.99 20.25
CA ALA A 115 -10.59 3.69 20.64
C ALA A 115 -9.55 2.57 20.43
N THR A 116 -9.63 1.50 21.21
CA THR A 116 -8.88 0.26 20.99
C THR A 116 -9.50 -0.59 19.87
N GLN A 117 -8.79 -1.64 19.43
CA GLN A 117 -9.33 -2.57 18.43
C GLN A 117 -10.61 -3.31 18.84
N PHE A 118 -10.96 -3.33 20.14
CA PHE A 118 -12.18 -4.00 20.63
C PHE A 118 -13.40 -3.07 20.62
N GLU A 119 -13.17 -1.77 20.41
CA GLU A 119 -14.16 -0.70 20.44
C GLU A 119 -14.52 -0.21 19.03
N THR A 120 -14.06 -0.94 18.00
CA THR A 120 -14.27 -0.59 16.59
C THR A 120 -14.43 -1.84 15.73
N THR A 121 -14.83 -1.64 14.48
CA THR A 121 -15.00 -2.70 13.47
C THR A 121 -14.07 -2.43 12.29
N GLY A 122 -13.76 -3.46 11.51
CA GLY A 122 -13.05 -3.32 10.25
C GLY A 122 -12.16 -4.49 9.91
N SER A 123 -11.42 -4.34 8.81
CA SER A 123 -10.51 -5.39 8.33
C SER A 123 -9.11 -5.29 8.94
N VAL A 124 -8.38 -6.40 8.95
CA VAL A 124 -6.95 -6.47 9.31
C VAL A 124 -6.25 -7.47 8.41
N THR A 125 -5.06 -7.11 7.92
CA THR A 125 -4.21 -8.00 7.12
C THR A 125 -3.13 -8.61 8.00
N SER A 126 -2.99 -9.93 7.99
CA SER A 126 -1.95 -10.67 8.71
C SER A 126 -0.69 -10.89 7.86
N THR A 127 0.40 -11.31 8.51
CA THR A 127 1.71 -11.50 7.87
C THR A 127 1.71 -12.57 6.76
N ASN A 128 0.79 -13.53 6.82
CA ASN A 128 0.57 -14.53 5.77
C ASN A 128 -0.29 -14.01 4.61
N ARG A 129 -0.63 -12.71 4.58
CA ARG A 129 -1.45 -12.00 3.58
C ARG A 129 -2.94 -12.32 3.61
N SER A 130 -3.43 -13.10 4.58
CA SER A 130 -4.87 -13.25 4.84
C SER A 130 -5.43 -11.95 5.44
N ILE A 131 -6.69 -11.66 5.14
CA ILE A 131 -7.46 -10.54 5.66
C ILE A 131 -8.60 -11.08 6.51
N GLN A 132 -8.84 -10.47 7.67
CA GLN A 132 -9.92 -10.87 8.57
C GLN A 132 -10.82 -9.68 8.85
N TRP A 133 -12.13 -9.93 8.96
CA TRP A 133 -13.06 -8.97 9.53
C TRP A 133 -13.06 -9.08 11.06
N ARG A 134 -13.09 -7.94 11.74
CA ARG A 134 -13.22 -7.82 13.19
C ARG A 134 -14.48 -7.04 13.51
N ASP A 135 -15.34 -7.60 14.34
CA ASP A 135 -16.50 -6.89 14.86
C ASP A 135 -16.15 -6.14 16.14
N GLN A 136 -16.92 -5.08 16.39
CA GLN A 136 -16.90 -4.36 17.65
C GLN A 136 -17.37 -5.26 18.80
N VAL A 137 -16.57 -5.32 19.87
CA VAL A 137 -16.85 -6.17 21.04
C VAL A 137 -17.48 -5.37 22.17
N ILE A 138 -17.06 -4.12 22.35
CA ILE A 138 -17.57 -3.19 23.37
C ILE A 138 -17.74 -1.78 22.77
N GLU A 139 -18.53 -0.93 23.41
CA GLU A 139 -18.63 0.48 23.03
C GLU A 139 -17.36 1.27 23.40
N PRO A 140 -16.97 2.30 22.62
CA PRO A 140 -15.88 3.19 22.99
C PRO A 140 -16.04 3.74 24.39
N LEU A 141 -15.01 3.59 25.23
CA LEU A 141 -15.02 3.99 26.62
C LEU A 141 -14.83 5.50 26.76
N PHE A 142 -15.57 6.09 27.69
CA PHE A 142 -15.54 7.52 28.01
C PHE A 142 -15.82 8.40 26.78
N GLU A 143 -14.91 9.32 26.46
CA GLU A 143 -14.99 10.21 25.30
C GLU A 143 -14.13 9.71 24.13
N SER A 144 -13.61 8.49 24.22
CA SER A 144 -12.78 7.89 23.17
C SER A 144 -13.57 7.72 21.89
N LYS A 145 -12.90 7.89 20.76
CA LYS A 145 -13.50 7.79 19.44
C LYS A 145 -12.71 6.82 18.56
N PRO A 146 -13.36 6.00 17.75
CA PRO A 146 -12.67 5.28 16.68
C PRO A 146 -11.92 6.24 15.75
N ASP A 147 -10.79 5.79 15.19
CA ASP A 147 -9.91 6.63 14.38
C ASP A 147 -10.62 7.29 13.20
N HIS A 148 -11.52 6.57 12.54
CA HIS A 148 -12.32 7.08 11.42
C HIS A 148 -13.25 8.24 11.81
N GLU A 149 -13.80 8.23 13.03
CA GLU A 149 -14.61 9.35 13.55
C GLU A 149 -13.71 10.56 13.80
N ILE A 150 -12.52 10.34 14.39
CA ILE A 150 -11.52 11.40 14.62
C ILE A 150 -11.09 12.02 13.29
N MET A 151 -10.78 11.21 12.28
CA MET A 151 -10.41 11.66 10.93
C MET A 151 -11.53 12.47 10.27
N THR A 152 -12.77 12.02 10.37
CA THR A 152 -13.95 12.72 9.84
C THR A 152 -14.14 14.08 10.51
N LEU A 153 -14.00 14.15 11.84
CA LEU A 153 -14.09 15.41 12.58
C LEU A 153 -12.98 16.39 12.17
N PHE A 154 -11.75 15.90 11.95
CA PHE A 154 -10.67 16.71 11.41
C PHE A 154 -10.95 17.21 10.00
N ALA A 155 -11.38 16.34 9.09
CA ALA A 155 -11.69 16.71 7.70
C ALA A 155 -12.79 17.78 7.64
N ASN A 156 -13.84 17.64 8.46
CA ASN A 156 -14.89 18.65 8.61
C ASN A 156 -14.33 19.98 9.12
N LYS A 157 -13.48 19.93 10.15
CA LYS A 157 -12.87 21.14 10.73
C LYS A 157 -11.94 21.87 9.74
N LEU A 158 -11.25 21.12 8.90
CA LEU A 158 -10.31 21.62 7.90
C LEU A 158 -10.99 21.97 6.56
N GLY A 159 -12.30 21.75 6.44
CA GLY A 159 -13.11 22.19 5.30
C GLY A 159 -13.07 21.28 4.07
N PHE A 160 -12.64 20.02 4.21
CA PHE A 160 -12.66 19.03 3.12
C PHE A 160 -13.44 17.75 3.48
N GLY A 161 -14.31 17.85 4.49
CA GLY A 161 -15.10 16.71 4.97
C GLY A 161 -15.99 16.09 3.90
N ASN A 162 -16.62 16.91 3.05
CA ASN A 162 -17.49 16.43 1.97
C ASN A 162 -16.73 15.56 0.95
N GLU A 163 -15.50 15.96 0.61
CA GLU A 163 -14.62 15.19 -0.26
C GLU A 163 -14.10 13.94 0.45
N PHE A 164 -13.77 14.03 1.74
CA PHE A 164 -13.25 12.91 2.53
C PHE A 164 -14.26 11.77 2.71
N VAL A 165 -15.54 12.08 2.94
CA VAL A 165 -16.59 11.07 3.14
C VAL A 165 -17.47 10.84 1.92
N LYS A 166 -17.05 11.30 0.74
CA LYS A 166 -17.89 11.33 -0.47
C LYS A 166 -18.54 9.99 -0.82
N ASN A 167 -17.82 8.89 -0.58
CA ASN A 167 -18.24 7.55 -0.95
C ASN A 167 -18.75 6.72 0.23
N TYR A 168 -18.92 7.31 1.42
CA TYR A 168 -19.27 6.59 2.64
C TYR A 168 -20.68 6.92 3.09
N ALA A 169 -21.46 5.90 3.43
CA ALA A 169 -22.61 6.10 4.27
C ALA A 169 -22.15 6.59 5.66
N MET A 170 -22.92 7.49 6.26
CA MET A 170 -22.57 8.14 7.53
C MET A 170 -23.60 7.83 8.62
N GLU A 171 -23.11 7.39 9.78
CA GLU A 171 -23.85 7.25 11.02
C GLU A 171 -23.44 8.38 11.99
N GLY A 172 -24.09 9.53 11.86
CA GLY A 172 -23.66 10.75 12.55
C GLY A 172 -22.31 11.22 12.01
N ASN A 173 -21.25 11.15 12.84
CA ASN A 173 -19.88 11.49 12.45
C ASN A 173 -19.03 10.27 12.08
N ARG A 174 -19.60 9.06 12.07
CA ARG A 174 -18.88 7.82 11.79
C ARG A 174 -19.16 7.36 10.35
N PRO A 175 -18.14 7.18 9.50
CA PRO A 175 -18.34 6.46 8.25
C PRO A 175 -18.65 4.99 8.52
N VAL A 176 -19.45 4.39 7.64
CA VAL A 176 -19.65 2.95 7.58
C VAL A 176 -18.36 2.31 7.05
N ILE A 177 -17.67 1.53 7.89
CA ILE A 177 -16.30 1.03 7.63
C ILE A 177 -16.24 0.05 6.46
N GLU A 178 -17.34 -0.63 6.20
CA GLU A 178 -17.50 -1.47 5.02
C GLU A 178 -17.29 -0.67 3.73
N ASP A 179 -17.74 0.59 3.66
CA ASP A 179 -17.57 1.43 2.47
C ASP A 179 -16.11 1.83 2.26
N GLU A 180 -15.34 2.06 3.33
CA GLU A 180 -13.90 2.34 3.23
C GLU A 180 -13.15 1.16 2.60
N LEU A 181 -13.45 -0.08 3.02
CA LEU A 181 -12.84 -1.26 2.43
C LEU A 181 -13.27 -1.43 0.97
N ARG A 182 -14.54 -1.18 0.62
CA ARG A 182 -14.99 -1.22 -0.78
C ARG A 182 -14.29 -0.17 -1.63
N GLU A 183 -14.04 1.04 -1.11
CA GLU A 183 -13.28 2.08 -1.82
C GLU A 183 -11.82 1.64 -2.06
N ILE A 184 -11.16 1.07 -1.04
CA ILE A 184 -9.83 0.48 -1.18
C ILE A 184 -9.85 -0.59 -2.28
N ASN A 185 -10.82 -1.51 -2.24
CA ASN A 185 -10.92 -2.58 -3.23
C ASN A 185 -11.13 -2.04 -4.65
N ARG A 186 -11.94 -0.99 -4.82
CA ARG A 186 -12.19 -0.34 -6.11
C ARG A 186 -10.95 0.31 -6.71
N GLY A 187 -9.99 0.74 -5.87
CA GLY A 187 -8.75 1.38 -6.33
C GLY A 187 -7.54 0.42 -6.47
N MET A 188 -7.58 -0.76 -5.85
CA MET A 188 -6.43 -1.66 -5.67
C MET A 188 -6.20 -2.70 -6.77
N TRP A 189 -6.74 -2.50 -7.99
CA TRP A 189 -6.60 -3.44 -9.11
C TRP A 189 -5.16 -3.85 -9.37
N THR A 190 -4.22 -2.91 -9.38
CA THR A 190 -2.79 -3.16 -9.71
C THR A 190 -2.06 -4.08 -8.75
N VAL A 191 -2.59 -4.18 -7.53
CA VAL A 191 -2.08 -5.01 -6.46
C VAL A 191 -2.84 -6.32 -6.48
N GLY A 192 -4.18 -6.30 -6.62
CA GLY A 192 -5.03 -7.51 -6.51
C GLY A 192 -5.64 -7.64 -5.12
N TYR A 193 -5.94 -6.52 -4.48
CA TYR A 193 -6.79 -6.46 -3.28
C TYR A 193 -8.21 -6.03 -3.67
N THR A 194 -8.84 -6.73 -4.61
CA THR A 194 -10.12 -6.30 -5.21
C THR A 194 -11.28 -7.21 -4.85
N GLY A 195 -11.02 -8.51 -4.69
CA GLY A 195 -12.06 -9.49 -4.35
C GLY A 195 -12.39 -9.60 -2.85
N GLN A 196 -11.69 -8.87 -1.96
CA GLN A 196 -11.88 -8.97 -0.50
C GLN A 196 -12.94 -8.01 0.05
N SER A 197 -14.19 -8.15 -0.39
CA SER A 197 -15.27 -7.32 0.12
C SER A 197 -15.55 -7.57 1.61
N PRO A 198 -16.14 -6.58 2.32
CA PRO A 198 -16.61 -6.77 3.69
C PRO A 198 -17.52 -7.99 3.85
N GLU A 199 -18.41 -8.24 2.89
CA GLU A 199 -19.34 -9.37 2.90
C GLU A 199 -18.60 -10.70 2.92
N ARG A 200 -17.63 -10.87 2.02
CA ARG A 200 -16.86 -12.12 1.95
C ARG A 200 -16.01 -12.32 3.20
N LEU A 201 -15.39 -11.26 3.71
CA LEU A 201 -14.60 -11.35 4.94
C LEU A 201 -15.46 -11.69 6.17
N LYS A 202 -16.67 -11.14 6.27
CA LYS A 202 -17.66 -11.49 7.31
C LYS A 202 -18.19 -12.90 7.12
N GLU A 203 -18.42 -13.35 5.89
CA GLU A 203 -18.81 -14.73 5.61
C GLU A 203 -17.72 -15.70 6.10
N HIS A 204 -16.45 -15.41 5.82
CA HIS A 204 -15.33 -16.17 6.37
C HIS A 204 -15.35 -16.11 7.90
N GLN A 205 -15.50 -14.92 8.49
CA GLN A 205 -15.60 -14.69 9.93
C GLN A 205 -16.63 -15.60 10.62
N GLN A 206 -17.82 -15.69 10.05
CA GLN A 206 -18.95 -16.44 10.60
C GLN A 206 -18.81 -17.95 10.37
N ASN A 207 -17.95 -18.39 9.45
CA ASN A 207 -17.84 -19.78 9.01
C ASN A 207 -16.43 -20.37 9.17
N TRP A 208 -15.60 -19.88 10.10
CA TRP A 208 -14.23 -20.39 10.33
C TRP A 208 -14.10 -21.90 10.45
N HIS A 209 -15.14 -22.56 10.96
CA HIS A 209 -15.21 -24.01 11.15
C HIS A 209 -15.21 -24.81 9.85
N THR A 210 -15.45 -24.20 8.68
CA THR A 210 -15.46 -24.89 7.38
C THR A 210 -14.07 -24.94 6.72
N PHE A 211 -13.09 -24.18 7.24
CA PHE A 211 -11.76 -24.09 6.66
C PHE A 211 -10.83 -25.15 7.23
N SER A 212 -10.02 -25.77 6.36
CA SER A 212 -8.97 -26.70 6.77
C SER A 212 -7.88 -25.99 7.57
N PHE A 213 -7.49 -26.58 8.70
CA PHE A 213 -6.34 -26.10 9.49
C PHE A 213 -4.99 -26.36 8.81
N GLU A 214 -4.94 -27.22 7.79
CA GLU A 214 -3.68 -27.58 7.11
C GLU A 214 -3.34 -26.65 5.96
N ASN A 215 -4.33 -26.35 5.10
CA ASN A 215 -4.12 -25.58 3.87
C ASN A 215 -5.02 -24.34 3.76
N LEU A 216 -5.84 -24.09 4.79
CA LEU A 216 -6.76 -22.95 4.84
C LEU A 216 -7.84 -22.94 3.77
N ARG A 217 -8.03 -24.00 2.98
CA ARG A 217 -9.11 -24.07 1.98
C ARG A 217 -10.41 -24.47 2.65
N ALA A 218 -11.50 -23.79 2.33
CA ALA A 218 -12.84 -24.17 2.76
C ALA A 218 -13.24 -25.52 2.15
N GLN A 219 -13.85 -26.37 2.97
CA GLN A 219 -14.30 -27.72 2.62
C GLN A 219 -15.83 -27.80 2.83
N GLY A 220 -16.57 -27.09 1.99
CA GLY A 220 -18.01 -26.90 2.07
C GLY A 220 -18.44 -25.60 2.75
N GLY A 221 -19.76 -25.43 2.88
CA GLY A 221 -20.38 -24.25 3.46
C GLY A 221 -20.43 -23.04 2.51
N PRO A 222 -20.78 -21.84 3.03
CA PRO A 222 -20.98 -20.64 2.21
C PRO A 222 -19.74 -20.18 1.43
N SER A 223 -18.55 -20.40 1.99
CA SER A 223 -17.27 -20.01 1.40
C SER A 223 -16.52 -21.16 0.74
N ASP A 224 -17.22 -22.22 0.32
CA ASP A 224 -16.58 -23.42 -0.26
C ASP A 224 -15.59 -23.07 -1.39
N GLY A 225 -14.41 -23.69 -1.35
CA GLY A 225 -13.32 -23.42 -2.29
C GLY A 225 -12.43 -22.21 -1.97
N ASP A 226 -12.89 -21.23 -1.18
CA ASP A 226 -12.08 -20.07 -0.81
C ASP A 226 -10.94 -20.45 0.13
N TYR A 227 -9.84 -19.68 0.11
CA TYR A 227 -8.83 -19.75 1.15
C TYR A 227 -9.14 -18.77 2.28
N TYR A 228 -8.90 -19.17 3.52
CA TYR A 228 -9.22 -18.38 4.68
C TYR A 228 -8.57 -17.00 4.63
N GLY A 229 -9.42 -15.99 4.81
CA GLY A 229 -9.07 -14.58 4.67
C GLY A 229 -8.64 -14.12 3.27
N LEU A 230 -8.98 -14.81 2.18
CA LEU A 230 -8.77 -14.35 0.80
C LEU A 230 -7.35 -13.79 0.54
N PRO A 231 -6.31 -14.61 0.76
CA PRO A 231 -4.92 -14.17 0.76
C PRO A 231 -4.53 -13.50 -0.56
N TRP A 232 -3.66 -12.52 -0.48
CA TRP A 232 -3.22 -11.75 -1.65
C TRP A 232 -2.45 -12.59 -2.69
N PRO A 233 -2.75 -12.42 -4.00
CA PRO A 233 -3.86 -11.63 -4.56
C PRO A 233 -5.21 -12.37 -4.56
N CYS A 234 -6.30 -11.59 -4.49
CA CYS A 234 -7.67 -12.00 -4.76
C CYS A 234 -8.22 -11.11 -5.88
N TRP A 235 -8.32 -11.67 -7.07
CA TRP A 235 -8.59 -10.94 -8.31
C TRP A 235 -10.07 -10.70 -8.56
N GLY A 236 -10.35 -9.74 -9.46
CA GLY A 236 -11.69 -9.45 -9.94
C GLY A 236 -12.58 -8.76 -8.91
N THR A 237 -13.85 -8.64 -9.26
CA THR A 237 -14.88 -8.15 -8.34
C THR A 237 -15.19 -9.19 -7.26
N PRO A 238 -15.82 -8.81 -6.14
CA PRO A 238 -16.28 -9.77 -5.14
C PRO A 238 -17.20 -10.86 -5.70
N GLU A 239 -18.02 -10.53 -6.71
CA GLU A 239 -18.94 -11.44 -7.39
C GLU A 239 -18.23 -12.47 -8.26
N PHE A 240 -17.03 -12.13 -8.78
CA PHE A 240 -16.17 -13.08 -9.48
C PHE A 240 -15.64 -14.19 -8.56
N ARG A 241 -15.64 -13.96 -7.24
CA ARG A 241 -15.32 -14.95 -6.20
C ARG A 241 -13.99 -15.68 -6.39
N HIS A 242 -12.94 -14.96 -6.80
CA HIS A 242 -11.58 -15.53 -6.75
C HIS A 242 -11.24 -15.96 -5.31
N PRO A 243 -10.66 -17.15 -5.07
CA PRO A 243 -10.50 -17.72 -3.71
C PRO A 243 -9.37 -17.08 -2.89
N GLY A 244 -8.56 -16.26 -3.54
CA GLY A 244 -7.29 -15.77 -3.00
C GLY A 244 -6.14 -16.72 -3.32
N SER A 245 -4.92 -16.27 -3.10
CA SER A 245 -3.71 -16.95 -3.56
C SER A 245 -2.73 -17.18 -2.40
N PRO A 246 -2.81 -18.32 -1.69
CA PRO A 246 -1.98 -18.57 -0.52
C PRO A 246 -0.50 -18.77 -0.88
N ASN A 247 -0.23 -19.34 -2.05
CA ASN A 247 1.12 -19.57 -2.56
C ASN A 247 1.32 -18.76 -3.84
N LEU A 248 2.28 -17.82 -3.81
CA LEU A 248 2.59 -17.01 -4.97
C LEU A 248 3.42 -17.82 -5.97
N TYR A 249 3.18 -17.58 -7.26
CA TYR A 249 3.94 -18.16 -8.36
C TYR A 249 3.86 -19.68 -8.46
N ASP A 250 2.77 -20.27 -7.94
CA ASP A 250 2.48 -21.69 -8.10
C ASP A 250 1.75 -21.93 -9.43
N THR A 251 2.49 -22.48 -10.40
CA THR A 251 1.95 -22.80 -11.72
C THR A 251 1.26 -24.16 -11.77
N SER A 252 1.31 -24.95 -10.68
CA SER A 252 0.65 -26.27 -10.60
C SER A 252 -0.83 -26.19 -10.22
N VAL A 253 -1.30 -25.00 -9.83
CA VAL A 253 -2.70 -24.68 -9.54
C VAL A 253 -3.22 -23.75 -10.63
N PRO A 254 -4.44 -23.95 -11.17
CA PRO A 254 -4.97 -23.04 -12.17
C PRO A 254 -5.26 -21.65 -11.57
N VAL A 255 -5.25 -20.61 -12.41
CA VAL A 255 -5.32 -19.21 -11.93
C VAL A 255 -6.61 -18.92 -11.19
N MET A 256 -7.76 -19.40 -11.66
CA MET A 256 -9.04 -19.17 -10.97
C MET A 256 -9.13 -19.85 -9.58
N GLU A 257 -8.18 -20.73 -9.24
CA GLU A 257 -8.09 -21.48 -7.98
C GLU A 257 -6.98 -20.93 -7.07
N GLY A 258 -6.39 -19.78 -7.43
CA GLY A 258 -5.36 -19.11 -6.64
C GLY A 258 -3.92 -19.42 -7.06
N GLY A 259 -3.71 -20.13 -8.18
CA GLY A 259 -2.39 -20.28 -8.80
C GLY A 259 -1.99 -19.07 -9.64
N MET A 260 -0.74 -18.99 -10.07
CA MET A 260 -0.25 -17.93 -10.98
C MET A 260 1.19 -18.17 -11.47
N GLY A 261 1.55 -17.51 -12.57
CA GLY A 261 2.93 -17.40 -13.05
C GLY A 261 3.67 -16.23 -12.40
N PHE A 262 4.92 -15.98 -12.77
CA PHE A 262 5.69 -14.88 -12.18
C PHE A 262 5.42 -13.55 -12.90
N ARG A 263 5.37 -12.42 -12.18
CA ARG A 263 4.84 -11.15 -12.72
C ARG A 263 5.69 -10.52 -13.83
N ALA A 264 5.06 -10.13 -14.94
CA ALA A 264 5.66 -9.40 -16.05
C ALA A 264 5.82 -7.89 -15.79
N ARG A 265 6.58 -7.53 -14.76
CA ARG A 265 6.69 -6.13 -14.28
C ARG A 265 7.75 -5.28 -15.00
N PHE A 266 8.74 -5.89 -15.64
CA PHE A 266 9.97 -5.19 -16.04
C PHE A 266 10.13 -5.04 -17.55
N GLY A 267 9.01 -5.06 -18.28
CA GLY A 267 8.97 -5.11 -19.74
C GLY A 267 9.02 -6.54 -20.28
N ILE A 268 8.93 -6.67 -21.61
CA ILE A 268 8.92 -7.96 -22.32
C ILE A 268 10.30 -8.36 -22.85
N GLU A 269 11.21 -7.40 -22.98
CA GLU A 269 12.54 -7.61 -23.54
C GLU A 269 13.55 -6.66 -22.87
N ARG A 270 14.78 -7.14 -22.71
CA ARG A 270 15.93 -6.28 -22.40
C ARG A 270 17.16 -6.74 -23.17
N ASN A 271 17.84 -5.81 -23.85
CA ASN A 271 19.07 -6.06 -24.61
C ASN A 271 18.91 -7.20 -25.64
N GLY A 272 17.77 -7.29 -26.32
CA GLY A 272 17.47 -8.38 -27.25
C GLY A 272 17.12 -9.72 -26.59
N VAL A 273 17.00 -9.77 -25.25
CA VAL A 273 16.68 -10.99 -24.50
C VAL A 273 15.23 -10.92 -24.00
N ASN A 274 14.45 -11.94 -24.37
CA ASN A 274 13.08 -12.14 -23.88
C ASN A 274 13.03 -12.26 -22.35
N LEU A 275 12.18 -11.44 -21.73
CA LEU A 275 11.93 -11.44 -20.29
C LEU A 275 10.69 -12.25 -19.90
N LEU A 276 9.85 -12.62 -20.86
CA LEU A 276 8.69 -13.48 -20.61
C LEU A 276 9.16 -14.89 -20.22
N ALA A 277 8.31 -15.63 -19.51
CA ALA A 277 8.59 -17.02 -19.16
C ALA A 277 8.80 -17.87 -20.43
N GLU A 278 9.52 -18.97 -20.30
CA GLU A 278 9.79 -19.92 -21.38
C GLU A 278 9.50 -21.33 -20.88
N GLY A 279 8.50 -21.99 -21.45
CA GLY A 279 8.07 -23.34 -21.09
C GLY A 279 7.50 -23.46 -19.67
N SER A 280 6.97 -22.37 -19.11
CA SER A 280 6.39 -22.33 -17.77
C SER A 280 5.20 -21.40 -17.76
N ALA A 281 3.99 -21.95 -17.56
CA ALA A 281 2.74 -21.22 -17.40
C ALA A 281 1.84 -21.92 -16.37
N PRO A 282 0.86 -21.22 -15.77
CA PRO A 282 -0.16 -21.86 -14.94
C PRO A 282 -0.86 -23.00 -15.67
N VAL A 283 -1.13 -24.09 -14.94
CA VAL A 283 -1.84 -25.24 -15.51
C VAL A 283 -3.26 -24.87 -15.95
N GLY A 284 -3.70 -25.45 -17.07
CA GLY A 284 -5.05 -25.28 -17.59
C GLY A 284 -5.31 -23.94 -18.28
N GLY A 285 -4.29 -23.10 -18.49
CA GLY A 285 -4.41 -21.88 -19.28
C GLY A 285 -4.33 -22.13 -20.79
N ASP A 286 -4.95 -21.23 -21.54
CA ASP A 286 -4.94 -21.24 -23.02
C ASP A 286 -3.59 -20.82 -23.61
N ILE A 287 -2.75 -20.15 -22.81
CA ILE A 287 -1.37 -19.82 -23.14
C ILE A 287 -0.46 -20.68 -22.28
N ASP A 288 0.34 -21.53 -22.92
CA ASP A 288 1.25 -22.50 -22.28
C ASP A 288 2.69 -21.98 -22.09
N ASP A 289 2.91 -20.69 -22.36
CA ASP A 289 4.22 -20.03 -22.24
C ASP A 289 4.15 -18.66 -21.53
N GLY A 290 5.21 -17.86 -21.59
CA GLY A 290 5.22 -16.48 -21.10
C GLY A 290 4.36 -15.53 -21.92
N TYR A 291 3.69 -14.59 -21.25
CA TYR A 291 2.79 -13.61 -21.86
C TYR A 291 2.91 -12.24 -21.17
N PRO A 292 2.68 -11.13 -21.89
CA PRO A 292 2.69 -9.78 -21.31
C PRO A 292 1.50 -9.54 -20.38
N GLU A 293 1.51 -8.38 -19.70
CA GLU A 293 0.33 -7.90 -18.98
C GLU A 293 -0.89 -7.73 -19.91
N PHE A 294 -2.09 -8.02 -19.41
CA PHE A 294 -3.31 -7.93 -20.21
C PHE A 294 -3.85 -6.49 -20.33
N ASN A 295 -4.18 -6.09 -21.55
CA ASN A 295 -4.89 -4.85 -21.87
C ASN A 295 -5.95 -5.12 -22.94
N ASP A 296 -6.74 -4.11 -23.24
CA ASP A 296 -7.80 -4.20 -24.25
C ASP A 296 -7.30 -4.71 -25.61
N GLN A 297 -6.14 -4.22 -26.06
CA GLN A 297 -5.54 -4.63 -27.33
C GLN A 297 -5.16 -6.12 -27.33
N LEU A 298 -4.53 -6.62 -26.26
CA LEU A 298 -4.15 -8.03 -26.17
C LEU A 298 -5.38 -8.93 -26.16
N LEU A 299 -6.47 -8.56 -25.47
CA LEU A 299 -7.72 -9.31 -25.52
C LEU A 299 -8.29 -9.37 -26.93
N LYS A 300 -8.24 -8.27 -27.68
CA LYS A 300 -8.69 -8.20 -29.09
C LYS A 300 -7.82 -9.09 -29.98
N ASP A 301 -6.49 -9.04 -29.82
CA ASP A 301 -5.55 -9.82 -30.62
C ASP A 301 -5.68 -11.33 -30.37
N LEU A 302 -6.02 -11.73 -29.14
CA LEU A 302 -6.28 -13.13 -28.77
C LEU A 302 -7.69 -13.60 -29.14
N GLY A 303 -8.59 -12.70 -29.54
CA GLY A 303 -9.99 -13.01 -29.82
C GLY A 303 -10.87 -13.18 -28.57
N TRP A 304 -10.36 -12.81 -27.39
CA TRP A 304 -11.07 -12.92 -26.09
C TRP A 304 -11.91 -11.67 -25.78
N TRP A 305 -11.82 -10.64 -26.62
CA TRP A 305 -12.61 -9.41 -26.45
C TRP A 305 -14.12 -9.67 -26.41
N ASP A 306 -14.60 -10.69 -27.12
CA ASP A 306 -16.02 -11.02 -27.19
C ASP A 306 -16.57 -11.76 -25.96
N ASP A 307 -15.69 -12.18 -25.04
CA ASP A 307 -16.06 -12.77 -23.75
C ASP A 307 -16.34 -11.70 -22.66
N LEU A 308 -16.08 -10.42 -22.99
CA LEU A 308 -16.54 -9.28 -22.21
C LEU A 308 -18.02 -9.00 -22.48
N THR A 309 -18.77 -8.66 -21.43
CA THR A 309 -20.11 -8.09 -21.55
C THR A 309 -20.07 -6.71 -22.23
N ALA A 310 -21.22 -6.21 -22.69
CA ALA A 310 -21.28 -4.91 -23.35
C ALA A 310 -20.79 -3.76 -22.43
N GLU A 311 -21.13 -3.81 -21.15
CA GLU A 311 -20.72 -2.83 -20.14
C GLU A 311 -19.20 -2.92 -19.86
N GLU A 312 -18.66 -4.13 -19.75
CA GLU A 312 -17.22 -4.32 -19.59
C GLU A 312 -16.44 -3.88 -20.82
N LYS A 313 -16.94 -4.12 -22.05
CA LYS A 313 -16.30 -3.62 -23.29
C LYS A 313 -16.18 -2.11 -23.28
N GLU A 314 -17.27 -1.40 -22.92
CA GLU A 314 -17.26 0.06 -22.81
C GLU A 314 -16.26 0.54 -21.74
N ALA A 315 -16.23 -0.13 -20.58
CA ALA A 315 -15.34 0.23 -19.50
C ALA A 315 -13.86 -0.10 -19.77
N ALA A 316 -13.57 -1.17 -20.51
CA ALA A 316 -12.23 -1.69 -20.76
C ALA A 316 -11.54 -1.07 -21.98
N GLU A 317 -12.29 -0.46 -22.92
CA GLU A 317 -11.73 0.11 -24.15
C GLU A 317 -10.59 1.10 -23.86
N GLY A 318 -9.41 0.86 -24.45
CA GLY A 318 -8.21 1.68 -24.25
C GLY A 318 -7.58 1.56 -22.86
N LYS A 319 -7.96 0.57 -22.05
CA LYS A 319 -7.48 0.39 -20.67
C LYS A 319 -6.64 -0.87 -20.48
N ASN A 320 -5.87 -0.86 -19.40
CA ASN A 320 -5.13 -1.99 -18.88
C ASN A 320 -5.92 -2.69 -17.76
N TRP A 321 -5.62 -3.95 -17.46
CA TRP A 321 -6.14 -4.74 -16.32
C TRP A 321 -6.10 -4.02 -14.95
N LYS A 322 -5.24 -2.99 -14.84
CA LYS A 322 -5.04 -2.11 -13.67
C LYS A 322 -6.05 -0.96 -13.54
N THR A 323 -6.64 -0.53 -14.65
CA THR A 323 -7.43 0.71 -14.77
C THR A 323 -8.83 0.46 -15.31
N ASP A 324 -9.12 -0.77 -15.74
CA ASP A 324 -10.48 -1.22 -16.02
C ASP A 324 -11.26 -1.43 -14.70
N PHE A 325 -12.08 -0.43 -14.35
CA PHE A 325 -12.92 -0.47 -13.14
C PHE A 325 -14.06 -1.48 -13.18
N SER A 326 -14.37 -2.07 -14.34
CA SER A 326 -15.36 -3.15 -14.42
C SER A 326 -14.81 -4.48 -13.92
N GLY A 327 -13.47 -4.64 -13.97
CA GLY A 327 -12.80 -5.91 -13.68
C GLY A 327 -12.88 -6.92 -14.82
N GLY A 328 -13.49 -6.57 -15.96
CA GLY A 328 -13.70 -7.46 -17.10
C GLY A 328 -12.40 -8.01 -17.68
N ILE A 329 -11.37 -7.17 -17.84
CA ILE A 329 -10.05 -7.65 -18.33
C ILE A 329 -9.48 -8.72 -17.40
N GLN A 330 -9.57 -8.54 -16.07
CA GLN A 330 -9.08 -9.55 -15.12
C GLN A 330 -9.90 -10.81 -15.20
N ARG A 331 -11.24 -10.68 -15.21
CA ARG A 331 -12.18 -11.80 -15.29
C ARG A 331 -11.88 -12.68 -16.50
N VAL A 332 -11.86 -12.08 -17.70
CA VAL A 332 -11.62 -12.81 -18.96
C VAL A 332 -10.22 -13.44 -18.96
N ALA A 333 -9.16 -12.71 -18.60
CA ALA A 333 -7.82 -13.29 -18.56
C ALA A 333 -7.75 -14.52 -17.65
N ILE A 334 -8.41 -14.48 -16.49
CA ILE A 334 -8.43 -15.59 -15.52
C ILE A 334 -9.30 -16.75 -16.01
N GLU A 335 -10.41 -16.49 -16.69
CA GLU A 335 -11.25 -17.52 -17.33
C GLU A 335 -10.46 -18.31 -18.39
N HIS A 336 -9.53 -17.65 -19.10
CA HIS A 336 -8.57 -18.29 -19.99
C HIS A 336 -7.30 -18.83 -19.27
N GLY A 337 -7.36 -18.94 -17.93
CA GLY A 337 -6.29 -19.49 -17.09
C GLY A 337 -5.00 -18.65 -17.05
N CYS A 338 -5.07 -17.36 -17.36
CA CYS A 338 -3.94 -16.46 -17.39
C CYS A 338 -3.96 -15.45 -16.23
N ALA A 339 -2.80 -15.16 -15.65
CA ALA A 339 -2.68 -14.13 -14.62
C ALA A 339 -2.76 -12.73 -15.28
N PRO A 340 -3.59 -11.79 -14.78
CA PRO A 340 -3.77 -10.48 -15.44
C PRO A 340 -2.48 -9.68 -15.60
N TYR A 341 -1.54 -9.85 -14.68
CA TYR A 341 -0.25 -9.16 -14.68
C TYR A 341 0.82 -9.77 -15.60
N GLY A 342 0.46 -10.77 -16.41
CA GLY A 342 1.38 -11.48 -17.29
C GLY A 342 2.14 -12.63 -16.64
N ASN A 343 3.09 -13.20 -17.38
CA ASN A 343 3.93 -14.31 -16.95
C ASN A 343 5.36 -14.17 -17.50
N ALA A 344 6.30 -13.88 -16.61
CA ALA A 344 7.67 -13.52 -16.91
C ALA A 344 8.71 -14.29 -16.09
N LYS A 345 9.98 -14.12 -16.41
CA LYS A 345 11.10 -14.67 -15.63
C LYS A 345 11.38 -13.81 -14.39
N ALA A 346 11.76 -14.48 -13.29
CA ALA A 346 12.40 -13.78 -12.18
C ALA A 346 13.76 -13.21 -12.63
N ARG A 347 14.10 -12.02 -12.15
CA ARG A 347 15.41 -11.39 -12.44
C ARG A 347 16.32 -11.43 -11.21
N ALA A 348 17.57 -11.84 -11.43
CA ALA A 348 18.64 -11.73 -10.43
C ALA A 348 19.39 -10.38 -10.52
N VAL A 349 19.29 -9.69 -11.67
CA VAL A 349 19.91 -8.39 -11.92
C VAL A 349 18.83 -7.31 -11.93
N VAL A 350 18.97 -6.29 -11.08
CA VAL A 350 18.05 -5.17 -10.93
C VAL A 350 18.72 -3.90 -11.45
N TRP A 351 18.65 -3.71 -12.76
CA TRP A 351 19.33 -2.62 -13.47
C TRP A 351 18.86 -1.20 -13.18
N THR A 352 17.80 -1.07 -12.40
CA THR A 352 17.32 0.23 -11.92
C THR A 352 17.98 0.63 -10.60
N PHE A 353 18.74 -0.27 -9.98
CA PHE A 353 19.39 -0.01 -8.70
C PHE A 353 20.86 0.35 -8.92
N PRO A 354 21.43 1.21 -8.05
CA PRO A 354 22.85 1.54 -8.09
C PRO A 354 23.77 0.32 -8.04
N ASP A 355 23.42 -0.69 -7.23
CA ASP A 355 24.02 -2.02 -7.27
C ASP A 355 23.06 -2.99 -7.93
N GLU A 356 23.29 -3.30 -9.21
CA GLU A 356 22.39 -4.17 -9.98
C GLU A 356 22.35 -5.62 -9.46
N VAL A 357 23.40 -6.04 -8.76
CA VAL A 357 23.48 -7.30 -8.03
C VAL A 357 23.95 -7.00 -6.61
N PRO A 358 23.53 -7.78 -5.60
CA PRO A 358 23.98 -7.56 -4.23
C PRO A 358 25.51 -7.51 -4.14
N LYS A 359 26.03 -6.38 -3.67
CA LYS A 359 27.46 -6.17 -3.40
C LYS A 359 27.63 -5.87 -1.93
N HIS A 360 28.72 -6.36 -1.36
CA HIS A 360 29.12 -5.90 -0.03
C HIS A 360 29.54 -4.44 -0.10
N ARG A 361 28.93 -3.61 0.75
CA ARG A 361 29.38 -2.26 1.07
C ARG A 361 29.59 -2.23 2.57
N GLU A 362 30.75 -1.73 2.98
CA GLU A 362 31.09 -1.66 4.38
C GLU A 362 30.13 -0.71 5.11
N PRO A 363 29.64 -1.06 6.31
CA PRO A 363 28.74 -0.20 7.07
C PRO A 363 29.32 1.20 7.31
N LEU A 364 28.43 2.17 7.56
CA LEU A 364 28.82 3.55 7.87
C LEU A 364 29.71 3.62 9.10
N TYR A 365 29.41 2.80 10.11
CA TYR A 365 30.21 2.65 11.32
C TYR A 365 30.84 1.26 11.34
N THR A 366 32.17 1.17 11.28
CA THR A 366 32.86 -0.12 11.24
C THR A 366 34.19 -0.11 11.99
N THR A 367 34.53 -1.26 12.59
CA THR A 367 35.87 -1.51 13.14
C THR A 367 36.88 -1.96 12.09
N ARG A 368 36.41 -2.31 10.88
CA ARG A 368 37.21 -2.85 9.77
C ARG A 368 37.48 -1.78 8.71
N ARG A 369 38.29 -0.77 9.08
CA ARG A 369 38.69 0.31 8.16
C ARG A 369 39.40 -0.19 6.90
N ASP A 370 40.08 -1.33 6.98
CA ASP A 370 40.69 -1.98 5.81
C ASP A 370 39.65 -2.42 4.77
N LEU A 371 38.39 -2.65 5.18
CA LEU A 371 37.29 -2.99 4.28
C LEU A 371 36.62 -1.77 3.67
N VAL A 372 36.70 -0.60 4.29
CA VAL A 372 36.16 0.66 3.75
C VAL A 372 36.81 0.99 2.40
N GLU A 373 38.14 0.88 2.30
CA GLU A 373 38.86 1.12 1.04
C GLU A 373 38.45 0.13 -0.06
N ARG A 374 38.13 -1.11 0.32
CA ARG A 374 37.77 -2.19 -0.62
C ARG A 374 36.30 -2.18 -1.03
N TYR A 375 35.43 -1.75 -0.13
CA TYR A 375 33.98 -1.82 -0.24
C TYR A 375 33.34 -0.52 0.26
N PRO A 376 33.65 0.64 -0.34
CA PRO A 376 33.16 1.91 0.15
C PRO A 376 31.63 1.99 0.07
N THR A 377 31.07 2.80 0.97
CA THR A 377 29.66 3.17 0.91
C THR A 377 29.38 4.11 -0.27
N TRP A 378 28.14 4.61 -0.38
CA TRP A 378 27.72 5.56 -1.40
C TRP A 378 28.29 6.97 -1.14
N ASP A 379 28.37 7.79 -2.18
CA ASP A 379 28.51 9.23 -1.98
C ASP A 379 27.26 9.76 -1.24
N ASP A 380 27.41 10.91 -0.59
CA ASP A 380 26.29 11.57 0.06
C ASP A 380 25.23 11.97 -0.97
N PHE A 381 23.97 11.96 -0.55
CA PHE A 381 22.87 12.44 -1.37
C PHE A 381 22.42 13.80 -0.86
N ASP A 382 22.37 14.77 -1.76
CA ASP A 382 21.86 16.11 -1.48
C ASP A 382 20.40 16.05 -0.99
N SER A 383 19.59 15.13 -1.54
CA SER A 383 18.24 14.87 -1.05
C SER A 383 17.78 13.43 -1.32
N ILE A 384 17.26 12.77 -0.28
CA ILE A 384 16.50 11.52 -0.33
C ILE A 384 15.31 11.68 0.60
N MET A 385 14.09 11.44 0.12
CA MET A 385 12.87 11.57 0.92
C MET A 385 12.81 12.95 1.61
N ARG A 386 13.18 13.99 0.87
CA ARG A 386 13.25 15.40 1.25
C ARG A 386 14.38 15.84 2.16
N LEU A 387 15.31 14.95 2.52
CA LEU A 387 16.37 15.25 3.47
C LEU A 387 17.76 14.95 2.93
N PRO A 388 18.79 15.74 3.33
CA PRO A 388 20.17 15.40 3.05
C PRO A 388 20.50 14.07 3.73
N THR A 389 21.17 13.18 3.01
CA THR A 389 21.49 11.85 3.50
C THR A 389 22.97 11.57 3.34
N LEU A 390 23.68 11.63 4.46
CA LEU A 390 25.11 11.40 4.52
C LEU A 390 25.41 9.90 4.53
N TYR A 391 26.36 9.49 3.71
CA TYR A 391 26.92 8.15 3.64
C TYR A 391 28.45 8.25 3.77
N LYS A 392 29.14 8.67 2.71
CA LYS A 392 30.59 8.80 2.67
C LYS A 392 31.13 9.75 3.73
N THR A 393 30.48 10.90 3.95
CA THR A 393 30.92 11.85 4.98
C THR A 393 30.92 11.23 6.39
N ILE A 394 29.99 10.31 6.67
CA ILE A 394 29.99 9.59 7.95
C ILE A 394 31.15 8.61 7.99
N GLN A 395 31.30 7.80 6.94
CA GLN A 395 32.33 6.76 6.87
C GLN A 395 33.77 7.31 6.88
N ASP A 396 34.00 8.51 6.32
CA ASP A 396 35.29 9.19 6.32
C ASP A 396 35.66 9.83 7.66
N ARG A 397 34.66 10.11 8.52
CA ARG A 397 34.84 10.77 9.83
C ARG A 397 34.88 9.80 11.00
N ASP A 398 34.16 8.69 10.87
CA ASP A 398 34.21 7.56 11.80
C ASP A 398 35.62 6.97 11.81
#